data_AF-Q7YS73-F1
#
_entry.id   AF-Q7YS73-F1
#
_cell.length_a   1.000
_cell.length_b   1.000
_cell.length_c   1.000
_cell.angle_alpha   90.00
_cell.angle_beta   90.00
_cell.angle_gamma   90.00
#
_symmetry.space_group_name_H-M   'P 1'
#
loop_
_entity.id
_entity.type
_entity.pdbx_description
1 polymer ?
#
loop_
_entity_poly.entity_id
_entity_poly.type
_entity_poly.pdbx_seq_one_letter_code
_entity_poly.pdbx_strand_id
1 'polypeptide(L)'
;LEVVVDQPVERLYEELVERMEDMGDWNPNVKEIKVLQKIGKDTIITHEIAAETPGNIVGPRDFVSVRCAKRRGSTCVLAGMATHFEDMPEQKGVIRAEHGPTCMVLRPVTGNPSQTKLTWLLSI
;
A
#
# COMPACT_ATOMS: atom_id res chain seq x y z
N LEU A 1 3.52 1.83 -13.10
CA LEU A 1 4.96 1.59 -12.86
C LEU A 1 5.25 0.10 -13.07
N GLU A 2 6.37 -0.23 -13.72
CA GLU A 2 6.88 -1.61 -13.77
C GLU A 2 8.35 -1.62 -13.36
N VAL A 3 8.73 -2.51 -12.43
CA VAL A 3 10.09 -2.63 -11.89
C VAL A 3 10.43 -4.11 -11.67
N VAL A 4 11.70 -4.47 -11.84
CA VAL A 4 12.23 -5.76 -11.39
C VAL A 4 13.08 -5.50 -10.14
N VAL A 5 12.86 -6.27 -9.09
CA VAL A 5 13.55 -6.17 -7.80
C VAL A 5 14.35 -7.44 -7.57
N ASP A 6 15.61 -7.30 -7.16
CA ASP A 6 16.53 -8.39 -6.84
C ASP A 6 16.23 -9.03 -5.47
N GLN A 7 14.98 -9.40 -5.26
CA GLN A 7 14.48 -10.07 -4.06
C GLN A 7 13.33 -11.04 -4.42
N PRO A 8 13.18 -12.16 -3.70
CA PRO A 8 12.06 -13.09 -3.85
C PRO A 8 10.70 -12.45 -3.55
N VAL A 9 9.63 -13.01 -4.13
CA VAL A 9 8.25 -12.50 -3.99
C VAL A 9 7.82 -12.46 -2.53
N GLU A 10 8.18 -13.49 -1.76
CA GLU A 10 7.85 -13.62 -0.34
C GLU A 10 8.43 -12.47 0.48
N ARG A 11 9.66 -12.03 0.17
CA ARG A 11 10.29 -10.93 0.89
C ARG A 11 9.60 -9.61 0.60
N LEU A 12 9.19 -9.37 -0.65
CA LEU A 12 8.41 -8.19 -1.00
C LEU A 12 7.01 -8.24 -0.38
N TYR A 13 6.38 -9.43 -0.35
CA TYR A 13 5.06 -9.59 0.25
C TYR A 13 5.07 -9.29 1.75
N GLU A 14 6.07 -9.79 2.47
CA GLU A 14 6.28 -9.49 3.89
C GLU A 14 6.37 -7.98 4.12
N GLU A 15 7.25 -7.29 3.40
CA GLU A 15 7.48 -5.84 3.58
C GLU A 15 6.29 -4.98 3.14
N LEU A 16 5.56 -5.38 2.08
CA LEU A 16 4.47 -4.58 1.51
C LEU A 16 3.09 -4.90 2.10
N VAL A 17 2.92 -6.07 2.72
CA VAL A 17 1.64 -6.55 3.29
C VAL A 17 1.75 -6.79 4.78
N GLU A 18 2.62 -7.70 5.19
CA GLU A 18 2.64 -8.19 6.57
C GLU A 18 3.18 -7.15 7.53
N ARG A 19 4.14 -6.35 7.06
CA ARG A 19 4.83 -5.30 7.80
C ARG A 19 4.52 -3.90 7.27
N MET A 20 3.35 -3.71 6.67
CA MET A 20 3.02 -2.41 6.06
C MET A 20 2.97 -1.24 7.05
N GLU A 21 2.70 -1.50 8.34
CA GLU A 21 2.73 -0.46 9.37
C GLU A 21 4.17 0.06 9.62
N ASP A 22 5.19 -0.74 9.31
CA ASP A 22 6.61 -0.37 9.37
C ASP A 22 7.06 0.41 8.11
N MET A 23 6.19 0.62 7.12
CA MET A 23 6.56 1.22 5.83
C MET A 23 7.11 2.64 5.96
N GLY A 24 6.66 3.39 6.98
CA GLY A 24 7.16 4.73 7.26
C GLY A 24 8.65 4.79 7.66
N ASP A 25 9.22 3.67 8.12
CA ASP A 25 10.63 3.62 8.53
C ASP A 25 11.60 3.74 7.34
N TRP A 26 11.15 3.34 6.14
CA TRP A 26 11.99 3.30 4.95
C TRP A 26 11.41 4.05 3.75
N ASN A 27 10.11 4.34 3.73
CA ASN A 27 9.48 5.10 2.64
C ASN A 27 9.29 6.57 3.05
N PRO A 28 10.12 7.50 2.55
CA PRO A 28 10.04 8.91 2.95
C PRO A 28 8.75 9.61 2.49
N ASN A 29 7.94 9.00 1.62
CA ASN A 29 6.66 9.55 1.20
C ASN A 29 5.51 9.16 2.14
N VAL A 30 5.75 8.25 3.08
CA VAL A 30 4.77 7.74 4.03
C VAL A 30 5.23 8.13 5.42
N LYS A 31 4.37 8.82 6.16
CA LYS A 31 4.64 9.17 7.56
C LYS A 31 4.24 8.06 8.51
N GLU A 32 3.05 7.50 8.30
CA GLU A 32 2.49 6.47 9.17
C GLU A 32 1.45 5.66 8.39
N ILE A 33 1.40 4.34 8.64
CA ILE A 33 0.29 3.48 8.24
C ILE A 33 -0.22 2.78 9.49
N LYS A 34 -1.54 2.79 9.68
CA LYS A 34 -2.23 2.06 10.74
C LYS A 34 -3.28 1.13 10.18
N VAL A 35 -3.31 -0.11 10.64
CA VAL A 35 -4.40 -1.04 10.37
C VAL A 35 -5.55 -0.75 11.33
N LEU A 36 -6.66 -0.24 10.79
CA LEU A 36 -7.86 0.09 11.56
C LEU A 36 -8.69 -1.15 11.87
N GLN A 37 -8.84 -2.03 10.87
CA GLN A 37 -9.66 -3.24 10.99
C GLN A 37 -9.14 -4.34 10.06
N LYS A 38 -9.21 -5.58 10.51
CA LYS A 38 -9.03 -6.78 9.67
C LYS A 38 -10.39 -7.44 9.42
N ILE A 39 -10.65 -7.80 8.17
CA ILE A 39 -11.90 -8.42 7.70
C ILE A 39 -11.55 -9.77 7.05
N GLY A 40 -11.83 -10.85 7.76
CA GLY A 40 -11.40 -12.18 7.32
C GLY A 40 -9.87 -12.32 7.29
N LYS A 41 -9.35 -13.00 6.27
CA LYS A 41 -7.92 -13.31 6.16
C LYS A 41 -7.15 -12.31 5.30
N ASP A 42 -7.78 -11.84 4.23
CA ASP A 42 -7.08 -11.18 3.13
C ASP A 42 -7.35 -9.68 3.09
N THR A 43 -8.36 -9.19 3.81
CA THR A 43 -8.88 -7.83 3.68
C THR A 43 -8.65 -7.03 4.95
N ILE A 44 -8.20 -5.80 4.78
CA ILE A 44 -7.94 -4.86 5.87
C ILE A 44 -8.42 -3.46 5.49
N ILE A 45 -8.72 -2.65 6.50
CA ILE A 45 -8.92 -1.21 6.37
C ILE A 45 -7.72 -0.53 7.01
N THR A 46 -7.12 0.42 6.30
CA THR A 46 -5.92 1.14 6.74
C THR A 46 -6.16 2.64 6.73
N HIS A 47 -5.54 3.32 7.69
CA HIS A 47 -5.31 4.77 7.66
C HIS A 47 -3.85 5.02 7.30
N GLU A 48 -3.60 5.77 6.24
CA GLU A 48 -2.26 6.14 5.80
C GLU A 48 -2.11 7.67 5.81
N ILE A 49 -1.03 8.15 6.42
CA ILE A 49 -0.68 9.56 6.43
C ILE A 49 0.52 9.75 5.51
N ALA A 50 0.35 10.55 4.46
CA ALA A 50 1.44 10.91 3.57
C ALA A 50 2.41 11.85 4.29
N ALA A 51 3.70 11.72 3.98
CA ALA A 51 4.71 12.65 4.45
C ALA A 51 4.52 14.04 3.83
N GLU A 52 5.04 15.05 4.52
CA GLU A 52 5.02 16.43 4.01
C GLU A 52 5.89 16.55 2.75
N THR A 53 5.40 17.31 1.78
CA THR A 53 6.17 17.57 0.56
C THR A 53 7.22 18.66 0.79
N PRO A 54 8.40 18.57 0.15
CA PRO A 54 9.42 19.61 0.27
C PRO A 54 8.85 20.99 -0.07
N GLY A 55 9.03 21.95 0.85
CA GLY A 55 8.55 23.32 0.68
C GLY A 55 7.06 23.54 0.99
N ASN A 56 6.33 22.54 1.50
CA ASN A 56 4.93 22.63 1.93
C ASN A 56 3.98 23.17 0.86
N ILE A 57 4.30 22.92 -0.42
CA ILE A 57 3.49 23.37 -1.56
C ILE A 57 2.17 22.58 -1.61
N VAL A 58 2.19 21.33 -1.16
CA VAL A 58 1.04 20.44 -1.10
C VAL A 58 0.69 20.21 0.37
N GLY A 59 -0.51 20.63 0.78
CA GLY A 59 -1.00 20.44 2.15
C GLY A 59 -1.04 18.96 2.56
N PRO A 60 -0.99 18.67 3.88
CA PRO A 60 -0.94 17.31 4.40
C PRO A 60 -2.18 16.52 3.98
N ARG A 61 -1.97 15.25 3.62
CA ARG A 61 -3.02 14.33 3.17
C ARG A 61 -3.00 13.06 3.97
N ASP A 62 -4.19 12.56 4.27
CA ASP A 62 -4.40 11.21 4.77
C ASP A 62 -5.35 10.45 3.85
N PHE A 63 -5.34 9.12 4.01
CA PHE A 63 -6.13 8.19 3.22
C PHE A 63 -6.74 7.16 4.15
N VAL A 64 -8.03 6.88 3.94
CA VAL A 64 -8.68 5.69 4.51
C VAL A 64 -9.01 4.77 3.35
N SER A 65 -8.48 3.55 3.38
CA SER A 65 -8.54 2.63 2.25
C SER A 65 -8.84 1.21 2.69
N VAL A 66 -9.63 0.51 1.89
CA VAL A 66 -9.72 -0.95 1.97
C VAL A 66 -8.65 -1.55 1.09
N ARG A 67 -7.96 -2.58 1.60
CA ARG A 67 -6.93 -3.33 0.88
C ARG A 67 -7.24 -4.82 0.96
N CYS A 68 -6.97 -5.53 -0.13
CA CYS A 68 -7.13 -6.97 -0.23
C CYS A 68 -5.87 -7.58 -0.84
N ALA A 69 -5.20 -8.45 -0.09
CA ALA A 69 -4.01 -9.16 -0.53
C ALA A 69 -4.36 -10.62 -0.84
N LYS A 70 -4.22 -11.05 -2.09
CA LYS A 70 -4.49 -12.43 -2.52
C LYS A 70 -3.31 -13.04 -3.26
N ARG A 71 -3.13 -14.34 -3.07
CA ARG A 71 -2.16 -15.15 -3.80
C ARG A 71 -2.88 -16.08 -4.78
N ARG A 72 -2.41 -16.13 -6.02
CA ARG A 72 -2.85 -17.08 -7.06
C ARG A 72 -1.63 -17.77 -7.64
N GLY A 73 -1.37 -18.99 -7.20
CA GLY A 73 -0.14 -19.71 -7.54
C GLY A 73 1.09 -18.96 -7.00
N SER A 74 2.03 -18.65 -7.88
CA SER A 74 3.24 -17.88 -7.55
C SER A 74 3.06 -16.36 -7.60
N THR A 75 1.88 -15.86 -7.97
CA THR A 75 1.61 -14.43 -8.09
C THR A 75 0.86 -13.92 -6.86
N CYS A 76 1.34 -12.83 -6.28
CA CYS A 76 0.61 -12.08 -5.25
C CYS A 76 0.04 -10.79 -5.83
N VAL A 77 -1.17 -10.44 -5.41
CA VAL A 77 -1.87 -9.23 -5.83
C VAL A 77 -2.35 -8.50 -4.59
N LEU A 78 -1.95 -7.24 -4.46
CA LEU A 78 -2.42 -6.31 -3.45
C LEU A 78 -3.32 -5.31 -4.17
N ALA A 79 -4.62 -5.38 -3.96
CA ALA A 79 -5.57 -4.42 -4.52
C ALA A 79 -6.12 -3.53 -3.41
N GLY A 80 -6.49 -2.30 -3.74
CA GLY A 80 -7.14 -1.42 -2.79
C GLY A 80 -7.80 -0.22 -3.45
N MET A 81 -8.60 0.48 -2.66
CA MET A 81 -9.22 1.74 -3.05
C MET A 81 -9.65 2.50 -1.79
N ALA A 82 -9.96 3.79 -1.95
CA ALA A 82 -10.56 4.59 -0.90
C ALA A 82 -11.84 3.92 -0.37
N THR A 83 -12.06 4.04 0.93
CA THR A 83 -13.27 3.55 1.58
C THR A 83 -13.69 4.47 2.71
N HIS A 84 -14.96 4.39 3.08
CA HIS A 84 -15.48 5.08 4.24
C HIS A 84 -15.36 4.21 5.48
N PHE A 85 -14.89 4.79 6.59
CA PHE A 85 -14.79 4.11 7.88
C PHE A 85 -15.19 5.08 8.98
N GLU A 86 -16.36 4.84 9.58
CA GLU A 86 -17.01 5.77 10.54
C GLU A 86 -16.14 6.07 11.76
N ASP A 87 -15.39 5.08 12.24
CA ASP A 87 -14.52 5.22 13.41
C ASP A 87 -13.21 5.99 13.09
N MET A 88 -13.00 6.40 11.84
CA MET A 88 -11.87 7.26 11.43
C MET A 88 -12.32 8.43 10.53
N PRO A 89 -13.03 9.42 11.11
CA PRO A 89 -13.44 10.61 10.38
C PRO A 89 -12.24 11.50 10.01
N GLU A 90 -12.49 12.47 9.13
CA GLU A 90 -11.48 13.45 8.72
C GLU A 90 -10.97 14.28 9.91
N GLN A 91 -9.66 14.53 9.93
CA GLN A 91 -9.00 15.26 11.02
C GLN A 91 -8.76 16.71 10.61
N LYS A 92 -9.00 17.65 11.53
CA LYS A 92 -8.81 19.08 11.26
C LYS A 92 -7.38 19.38 10.82
N GLY A 93 -7.23 20.07 9.70
CA GLY A 93 -5.93 20.49 9.17
C GLY A 93 -5.24 19.48 8.27
N VAL A 94 -5.86 18.31 8.01
CA VAL A 94 -5.41 17.30 7.05
C VAL A 94 -6.51 17.09 6.01
N ILE A 95 -6.14 17.02 4.74
CA ILE A 95 -7.09 16.77 3.65
C ILE A 95 -7.23 15.26 3.47
N ARG A 96 -8.45 14.72 3.61
CA ARG A 96 -8.77 13.34 3.24
C ARG A 96 -8.74 13.21 1.72
N ALA A 97 -7.68 12.58 1.22
CA ALA A 97 -7.56 12.26 -0.19
C ALA A 97 -8.07 10.84 -0.46
N GLU A 98 -8.49 10.61 -1.70
CA GLU A 98 -9.05 9.34 -2.13
C GLU A 98 -8.22 8.77 -3.28
N HIS A 99 -7.83 7.49 -3.15
CA HIS A 99 -7.30 6.74 -4.27
C HIS A 99 -8.41 5.99 -4.97
N GLY A 100 -8.41 6.03 -6.31
CA GLY A 100 -9.20 5.12 -7.12
C GLY A 100 -8.69 3.67 -7.02
N PRO A 101 -9.25 2.74 -7.82
CA PRO A 101 -8.77 1.37 -7.88
C PRO A 101 -7.26 1.29 -8.15
N THR A 102 -6.52 0.79 -7.17
CA THR A 102 -5.06 0.69 -7.17
C THR A 102 -4.66 -0.76 -6.96
N CYS A 103 -3.58 -1.21 -7.62
CA CYS A 103 -3.16 -2.60 -7.58
C CYS A 103 -1.65 -2.75 -7.73
N MET A 104 -1.03 -3.57 -6.88
CA MET A 104 0.33 -4.06 -7.01
C MET A 104 0.33 -5.56 -7.29
N VAL A 105 0.98 -5.97 -8.36
CA VAL A 105 1.17 -7.38 -8.74
C VAL A 105 2.63 -7.75 -8.55
N LEU A 106 2.88 -8.74 -7.71
CA LEU A 106 4.20 -9.34 -7.47
C LEU A 106 4.25 -10.71 -8.13
N ARG A 107 5.16 -10.88 -9.09
CA ARG A 107 5.36 -12.16 -9.78
C ARG A 107 6.84 -12.49 -9.87
N PRO A 108 7.24 -13.77 -9.73
CA PRO A 108 8.63 -14.14 -9.95
C PRO A 108 9.02 -13.89 -11.42
N VAL A 109 10.27 -13.52 -11.65
CA VAL A 109 10.82 -13.42 -13.01
C VAL A 109 10.97 -14.83 -13.59
N THR A 110 10.54 -15.02 -14.85
CA THR A 110 10.61 -16.32 -15.52
C THR A 110 12.06 -16.81 -15.57
N GLY A 111 12.31 -18.00 -15.02
CA GLY A 111 13.65 -18.60 -14.97
C GLY A 111 14.55 -18.07 -13.85
N ASN A 112 14.11 -17.08 -13.07
CA ASN A 112 14.88 -16.53 -11.95
C ASN A 112 14.01 -16.21 -10.73
N PRO A 113 13.74 -17.18 -9.83
CA PRO A 113 12.84 -16.99 -8.69
C PRO A 113 13.41 -16.09 -7.58
N SER A 114 14.70 -15.72 -7.62
CA SER A 114 15.29 -14.75 -6.69
C SER A 114 14.97 -13.30 -7.07
N GLN A 115 14.32 -13.07 -8.22
CA GLN A 115 13.89 -11.76 -8.69
C GLN A 115 12.37 -11.69 -8.80
N THR A 116 11.81 -10.53 -8.49
CA THR A 116 10.39 -10.24 -8.57
C THR A 116 10.11 -9.13 -9.56
N LYS A 117 9.21 -9.35 -10.52
CA LYS A 117 8.61 -8.27 -11.30
C LYS A 117 7.42 -7.70 -10.51
N LEU A 118 7.54 -6.44 -10.13
CA LEU A 118 6.51 -5.63 -9.49
C LEU A 118 5.86 -4.74 -10.56
N THR A 119 4.54 -4.89 -10.73
CA THR A 119 3.72 -3.99 -11.54
C THR A 119 2.77 -3.24 -10.62
N TRP A 120 2.83 -1.91 -10.61
CA TRP A 120 1.96 -1.06 -9.79
C TRP A 120 1.10 -0.17 -10.69
N LEU A 121 -0.21 -0.41 -10.65
CA LEU A 121 -1.25 0.44 -11.19
C LEU A 121 -1.72 1.38 -10.08
N LEU A 122 -1.50 2.67 -10.27
CA LEU A 122 -1.92 3.72 -9.35
C LEU A 122 -3.01 4.57 -10.01
N SER A 123 -4.12 4.77 -9.30
CA SER A 123 -5.18 5.70 -9.69
C SER A 123 -5.24 6.82 -8.66
N ILE A 124 -4.64 7.97 -9.02
CA ILE A 124 -4.52 9.20 -8.22
C ILE A 124 -5.25 10.35 -8.91
#